data_AF-A0A382YIH3-F1
#
_entry.id   AF-A0A382YIH3-F1
#
_cell.length_a   1.000
_cell.length_b   1.000
_cell.length_c   1.000
_cell.angle_alpha   90.00
_cell.angle_beta   90.00
_cell.angle_gamma   90.00
#
_symmetry.space_group_name_H-M   'P 1'
#
loop_
_entity.id
_entity.type
_entity.pdbx_description
1 polymer ?
#
loop_
_entity_poly.entity_id
_entity_poly.type
_entity_poly.pdbx_seq_one_letter_code
_entity_poly.pdbx_strand_id
1 'polypeptide(L)'
;CSSAGLIRVASLERVEELSDLLIEEKAEKLDVRYIATGNLWKMDDMFQLSIEIYDTKKTKIMWSDRWEESWDNLPSIKGSLSDGLLKALDTKPKVEKMADTNNTKAYEYYLKAKHKYEKRENTEDTEIARRLFKKAIELDDNLIVARVWYGRTYYSIGDYENAMTIYKESLKLAEGINDEHGISLSLIGIGNIHNSIGEYNTALDYYERSLNMKEKIGDNIGKVWAFNNIGNVHADKGDYKMALDYLNRSLTIREELGDKYGM
;
A
#
# COMPACT_ATOMS: atom_id res chain seq x y z
N CYS A 1 0.53 27.62 13.06
CA CYS A 1 -0.08 26.39 13.58
C CYS A 1 -0.43 25.46 12.42
N SER A 2 0.48 24.57 12.03
CA SER A 2 0.22 23.57 10.99
C SER A 2 0.28 22.19 11.65
N SER A 3 -0.78 21.82 12.38
CA SER A 3 -0.97 20.42 12.74
C SER A 3 -1.35 19.70 11.45
N ALA A 4 -0.37 19.01 10.84
CA ALA A 4 -0.65 18.03 9.81
C ALA A 4 -1.75 17.12 10.34
N GLY A 5 -2.92 17.14 9.70
CA GLY A 5 -4.07 16.35 10.14
C GLY A 5 -3.73 14.87 10.06
N LEU A 6 -3.43 14.27 11.21
CA LEU A 6 -3.32 12.82 11.34
C LEU A 6 -4.69 12.20 11.11
N ILE A 7 -4.78 11.27 10.16
CA ILE A 7 -5.85 10.28 10.14
C ILE A 7 -5.41 9.17 11.08
N ARG A 8 -5.95 9.14 12.30
CA ARG A 8 -5.77 8.01 13.20
C ARG A 8 -6.75 6.92 12.80
N VAL A 9 -6.22 5.73 12.51
CA VAL A 9 -7.01 4.55 12.15
C VAL A 9 -6.88 3.55 13.30
N ALA A 10 -8.01 3.15 13.88
CA ALA A 10 -8.03 2.09 14.88
C ALA A 10 -7.86 0.72 14.22
N SER A 11 -7.18 -0.22 14.88
CA SER A 11 -7.12 -1.61 14.43
C SER A 11 -8.52 -2.24 14.46
N LEU A 12 -8.75 -3.23 13.60
CA LEU A 12 -10.03 -3.96 13.56
C LEU A 12 -10.36 -4.56 14.94
N GLU A 13 -9.38 -5.22 15.58
CA GLU A 13 -9.51 -5.80 16.91
C GLU A 13 -10.03 -4.80 17.95
N ARG A 14 -9.46 -3.59 17.97
CA ARG A 14 -9.88 -2.54 18.92
C ARG A 14 -11.25 -1.96 18.60
N VAL A 15 -11.67 -1.99 17.34
CA VAL A 15 -13.04 -1.60 16.95
C VAL A 15 -14.03 -2.68 17.38
N GLU A 16 -13.67 -3.95 17.27
CA GLU A 16 -14.50 -5.10 17.67
C GLU A 16 -14.71 -5.15 19.19
N GLU A 17 -13.68 -4.87 20.00
CA GLU A 17 -13.80 -4.76 21.48
C GLU A 17 -14.81 -3.70 21.94
N LEU A 18 -15.11 -2.73 21.09
CA LEU A 18 -16.00 -1.61 21.39
C LEU A 18 -17.38 -1.77 20.74
N SER A 19 -17.70 -2.92 20.13
CA SER A 19 -18.89 -3.14 19.30
C SER A 19 -20.20 -2.62 19.91
N ASP A 20 -20.35 -2.78 21.22
CA ASP A 20 -21.60 -2.52 21.94
C ASP A 20 -21.80 -1.05 22.33
N LEU A 21 -20.78 -0.21 22.14
CA LEU A 21 -20.82 1.20 22.51
C LEU A 21 -21.46 2.07 21.43
N LEU A 22 -21.99 3.21 21.85
CA LEU A 22 -22.45 4.25 20.94
C LEU A 22 -21.28 4.84 20.14
N ILE A 23 -21.55 5.40 18.97
CA ILE A 23 -20.52 5.90 18.06
C ILE A 23 -19.69 7.03 18.69
N GLU A 24 -20.29 7.83 19.57
CA GLU A 24 -19.62 8.89 20.33
C GLU A 24 -18.64 8.32 21.37
N GLU A 25 -19.05 7.29 22.12
CA GLU A 25 -18.22 6.63 23.12
C GLU A 25 -17.06 5.86 22.48
N LYS A 26 -17.32 5.24 21.32
CA LYS A 26 -16.28 4.63 20.47
C LYS A 26 -15.25 5.67 20.05
N ALA A 27 -15.71 6.82 19.57
CA ALA A 27 -14.83 7.89 19.11
C ALA A 27 -13.89 8.41 20.20
N GLU A 28 -14.43 8.58 21.41
CA GLU A 28 -13.66 9.01 22.58
C GLU A 28 -12.58 7.97 22.96
N LYS A 29 -12.95 6.69 23.04
CA LYS A 29 -12.01 5.61 23.39
C LYS A 29 -10.94 5.33 22.33
N LEU A 30 -11.27 5.59 21.07
CA LEU A 30 -10.35 5.43 19.94
C LEU A 30 -9.54 6.70 19.66
N ASP A 31 -9.86 7.81 20.34
CA ASP A 31 -9.23 9.13 20.14
C ASP A 31 -9.27 9.56 18.65
N VAL A 32 -10.45 9.41 18.05
CA VAL A 32 -10.77 9.76 16.65
C VAL A 32 -11.93 10.74 16.57
N ARG A 33 -11.86 11.66 15.59
CA ARG A 33 -12.96 12.61 15.31
C ARG A 33 -13.95 12.10 14.27
N TYR A 34 -13.46 11.37 13.29
CA TYR A 34 -14.26 10.89 12.17
C TYR A 34 -14.34 9.37 12.26
N ILE A 35 -15.54 8.83 12.12
CA ILE A 35 -15.77 7.39 12.03
C ILE A 35 -16.38 7.12 10.66
N ALA A 36 -15.74 6.23 9.91
CA ALA A 36 -16.27 5.71 8.66
C ALA A 36 -16.87 4.32 8.91
N THR A 37 -18.16 4.16 8.62
CA THR A 37 -18.88 2.88 8.72
C THR A 37 -19.34 2.46 7.34
N GLY A 38 -19.33 1.16 7.07
CA GLY A 38 -19.77 0.64 5.78
C GLY A 38 -20.48 -0.70 5.92
N ASN A 39 -21.49 -0.92 5.08
CA ASN A 39 -22.23 -2.16 4.97
C ASN A 39 -22.10 -2.70 3.55
N LEU A 40 -21.70 -3.96 3.42
CA LEU A 40 -21.59 -4.65 2.15
C LEU A 40 -22.57 -5.82 2.11
N TRP A 41 -23.52 -5.77 1.19
CA TRP A 41 -24.48 -6.84 0.93
C TRP A 41 -24.11 -7.54 -0.37
N LYS A 42 -24.06 -8.88 -0.33
CA LYS A 42 -23.91 -9.70 -1.53
C LYS A 42 -25.29 -10.10 -2.05
N MET A 43 -25.53 -9.88 -3.34
CA MET A 43 -26.76 -10.21 -4.05
C MET A 43 -26.41 -10.92 -5.36
N ASP A 44 -26.10 -12.21 -5.29
CA ASP A 44 -25.64 -13.02 -6.42
C ASP A 44 -24.48 -12.34 -7.19
N ASP A 45 -24.74 -11.89 -8.43
CA ASP A 45 -23.78 -11.21 -9.32
C ASP A 45 -23.65 -9.69 -9.05
N MET A 46 -24.39 -9.18 -8.08
CA MET A 46 -24.37 -7.79 -7.64
C MET A 46 -23.97 -7.66 -6.17
N PHE A 47 -23.59 -6.45 -5.79
CA PHE A 47 -23.45 -6.07 -4.40
C PHE A 47 -24.07 -4.71 -4.15
N GLN A 48 -24.43 -4.47 -2.90
CA GLN A 48 -24.72 -3.13 -2.42
C GLN A 48 -23.67 -2.76 -1.37
N LEU A 49 -22.94 -1.68 -1.61
CA LEU A 49 -22.04 -1.08 -0.63
C LEU A 49 -22.62 0.26 -0.21
N SER A 50 -22.81 0.49 1.08
CA SER A 50 -23.08 1.83 1.62
C SER A 50 -21.95 2.22 2.55
N ILE A 51 -21.44 3.44 2.45
CA ILE A 51 -20.45 3.99 3.37
C ILE A 51 -20.94 5.35 3.87
N GLU A 52 -20.70 5.64 5.14
CA GLU A 52 -20.95 6.94 5.76
C GLU A 52 -19.74 7.40 6.57
N ILE A 53 -19.52 8.71 6.64
CA ILE A 53 -18.58 9.36 7.56
C ILE A 53 -19.37 10.17 8.59
N TYR A 54 -19.18 9.87 9.86
CA TYR A 54 -19.72 10.62 10.99
C TYR A 54 -18.67 11.53 11.62
N ASP A 55 -18.96 12.83 11.81
CA ASP A 55 -18.14 13.77 12.60
C ASP A 55 -18.67 13.83 14.02
N THR A 56 -17.94 13.20 14.94
CA THR A 56 -18.37 13.01 16.34
C THR A 56 -18.44 14.33 17.10
N LYS A 57 -17.67 15.33 16.67
CA LYS A 57 -17.69 16.68 17.26
C LYS A 57 -18.92 17.48 16.83
N LYS A 58 -19.39 17.28 15.59
CA LYS A 58 -20.57 17.96 15.05
C LYS A 58 -21.85 17.13 15.19
N THR A 59 -21.72 15.91 15.72
CA THR A 59 -22.80 14.91 15.89
C THR A 59 -23.65 14.79 14.63
N LYS A 60 -23.01 14.62 13.47
CA LYS A 60 -23.69 14.49 12.18
C LYS A 60 -22.93 13.66 11.17
N ILE A 61 -23.68 13.03 10.28
CA ILE A 61 -23.15 12.41 9.06
C ILE A 61 -22.68 13.54 8.15
N MET A 62 -21.40 13.51 7.78
CA MET A 62 -20.79 14.50 6.89
C MET A 62 -20.86 14.09 5.43
N TRP A 63 -20.88 12.79 5.18
CA TRP A 63 -20.96 12.22 3.86
C TRP A 63 -21.50 10.82 3.94
N SER A 64 -22.31 10.43 2.97
CA SER A 64 -22.70 9.06 2.74
C SER A 64 -22.84 8.82 1.25
N ASP A 65 -22.58 7.59 0.85
CA ASP A 65 -22.76 7.14 -0.52
C ASP A 65 -23.22 5.68 -0.53
N ARG A 66 -23.89 5.29 -1.61
CA ARG A 66 -24.40 3.93 -1.80
C ARG A 66 -24.25 3.55 -3.27
N TRP A 67 -23.60 2.42 -3.47
CA TRP A 67 -23.47 1.76 -4.77
C TRP A 67 -24.26 0.47 -4.77
N GLU A 68 -24.93 0.19 -5.87
CA GLU A 68 -25.62 -1.06 -6.12
C GLU A 68 -25.30 -1.49 -7.54
N GLU A 69 -24.26 -2.30 -7.67
CA GLU A 69 -23.57 -2.54 -8.95
C GLU A 69 -23.14 -4.00 -9.05
N SER A 70 -22.79 -4.44 -10.25
CA SER A 70 -22.17 -5.75 -10.46
C SER A 70 -20.80 -5.82 -9.76
N TRP A 71 -20.42 -7.01 -9.25
CA TRP A 71 -19.09 -7.25 -8.66
C TRP A 71 -17.93 -6.84 -9.57
N ASP A 72 -18.11 -6.91 -10.90
CA ASP A 72 -17.13 -6.48 -11.90
C ASP A 72 -16.80 -4.97 -11.82
N ASN A 73 -17.69 -4.17 -11.22
CA ASN A 73 -17.52 -2.73 -11.02
C ASN A 73 -16.92 -2.37 -9.65
N LEU A 74 -16.66 -3.34 -8.76
CA LEU A 74 -16.09 -3.06 -7.44
C LEU A 74 -14.79 -2.21 -7.49
N PRO A 75 -13.85 -2.42 -8.44
CA PRO A 75 -12.65 -1.58 -8.53
C PRO A 75 -12.93 -0.11 -8.85
N SER A 76 -14.02 0.22 -9.56
CA SER A 76 -14.34 1.60 -9.94
C SER A 76 -14.85 2.41 -8.74
N ILE A 77 -15.42 1.75 -7.73
CA ILE A 77 -15.87 2.38 -6.48
C ILE A 77 -14.70 2.96 -5.68
N LYS A 78 -13.49 2.39 -5.79
CA LYS A 78 -12.31 2.92 -5.07
C LYS A 78 -12.09 4.41 -5.38
N GLY A 79 -12.28 4.81 -6.63
CA GLY A 79 -12.12 6.20 -7.07
C GLY A 79 -13.19 7.12 -6.49
N SER A 80 -14.47 6.76 -6.67
CA SER A 80 -15.60 7.54 -6.14
C SER A 80 -15.57 7.65 -4.61
N LEU A 81 -15.23 6.56 -3.93
CA LEU A 81 -15.04 6.53 -2.48
C LEU A 81 -13.93 7.50 -2.07
N SER A 82 -12.76 7.40 -2.68
CA SER A 82 -11.63 8.31 -2.40
C SER A 82 -12.03 9.77 -2.60
N ASP A 83 -12.63 10.11 -3.75
CA ASP A 83 -13.03 11.49 -4.06
C ASP A 83 -14.10 12.02 -3.11
N GLY A 84 -15.07 11.17 -2.76
CA GLY A 84 -16.12 11.49 -1.79
C GLY A 84 -15.55 11.77 -0.40
N LEU A 85 -14.66 10.90 0.10
CA LEU A 85 -13.98 11.08 1.39
C LEU A 85 -13.16 12.38 1.43
N LEU A 86 -12.35 12.64 0.39
CA LEU A 86 -11.50 13.83 0.31
C LEU A 86 -12.34 15.12 0.30
N LYS A 87 -13.42 15.14 -0.48
CA LYS A 87 -14.36 16.26 -0.54
C LYS A 87 -15.07 16.48 0.80
N ALA A 88 -15.52 15.40 1.44
CA ALA A 88 -16.23 15.46 2.73
C ALA A 88 -15.35 16.03 3.86
N LEU A 89 -14.06 15.73 3.80
CA LEU A 89 -13.07 16.18 4.79
C LEU A 89 -12.40 17.51 4.43
N ASP A 90 -12.85 18.17 3.35
CA ASP A 90 -12.26 19.42 2.82
C ASP A 90 -10.73 19.32 2.69
N THR A 91 -10.28 18.19 2.16
CA THR A 91 -8.87 17.90 1.96
C THR A 91 -8.59 17.58 0.49
N LYS A 92 -7.34 17.75 0.09
CA LYS A 92 -6.86 17.34 -1.22
C LYS A 92 -5.93 16.15 -1.04
N PRO A 93 -5.95 15.20 -1.98
CA PRO A 93 -4.99 14.12 -1.93
C PRO A 93 -3.58 14.73 -2.01
N LYS A 94 -2.72 14.39 -1.06
CA LYS A 94 -1.29 14.76 -1.11
C LYS A 94 -0.49 13.87 -2.07
N VAL A 95 -1.10 12.77 -2.50
CA VAL A 95 -0.51 11.76 -3.40
C VAL A 95 -1.38 11.69 -4.65
N GLU A 96 -0.79 11.72 -5.84
CA GLU A 96 -1.52 11.56 -7.10
C GLU A 96 -2.11 10.16 -7.26
N LYS A 97 -3.23 10.12 -7.98
CA LYS A 97 -4.14 9.00 -8.26
C LYS A 97 -3.48 7.63 -8.35
N MET A 98 -3.90 6.70 -7.49
CA MET A 98 -3.72 5.26 -7.71
C MET A 98 -5.00 4.62 -8.25
N ALA A 99 -5.15 4.69 -9.56
CA ALA A 99 -5.85 3.67 -10.32
C ALA A 99 -4.84 3.14 -11.34
N ASP A 100 -4.08 2.11 -10.95
CA ASP A 100 -2.97 1.54 -11.75
C ASP A 100 -3.47 0.85 -13.04
N THR A 101 -4.79 0.77 -13.25
CA THR A 101 -5.42 0.14 -14.39
C THR A 101 -6.90 0.56 -14.51
N ASN A 102 -7.39 0.68 -15.74
CA ASN A 102 -8.82 0.75 -16.04
C ASN A 102 -9.44 -0.63 -16.32
N ASN A 103 -8.62 -1.69 -16.34
CA ASN A 103 -9.04 -3.07 -16.52
C ASN A 103 -9.41 -3.68 -15.15
N THR A 104 -10.70 -3.68 -14.84
CA THR A 104 -11.23 -4.16 -13.56
C THR A 104 -10.86 -5.61 -13.27
N LYS A 105 -10.88 -6.47 -14.30
CA LYS A 105 -10.50 -7.89 -14.18
C LYS A 105 -9.01 -8.07 -13.87
N ALA A 106 -8.14 -7.28 -14.52
CA ALA A 106 -6.71 -7.29 -14.21
C ALA A 106 -6.47 -6.91 -12.74
N TYR A 107 -7.13 -5.86 -12.27
CA TYR A 107 -7.02 -5.40 -10.89
C TYR A 107 -7.56 -6.43 -9.89
N GLU A 108 -8.66 -7.10 -10.20
CA GLU A 108 -9.21 -8.18 -9.36
C GLU A 108 -8.20 -9.33 -9.19
N TYR A 109 -7.57 -9.78 -10.29
CA TYR A 109 -6.52 -10.80 -10.22
C TYR A 109 -5.34 -10.33 -9.38
N TYR A 110 -4.92 -9.07 -9.53
CA TYR A 110 -3.87 -8.47 -8.72
C TYR A 110 -4.21 -8.51 -7.21
N LEU A 111 -5.43 -8.11 -6.83
CA LEU A 111 -5.85 -8.11 -5.42
C LEU A 111 -5.91 -9.54 -4.85
N LYS A 112 -6.47 -10.50 -5.60
CA LYS A 112 -6.50 -11.93 -5.19
C LYS A 112 -5.09 -12.47 -5.03
N ALA A 113 -4.19 -12.16 -5.96
CA ALA A 113 -2.80 -12.57 -5.92
C ALA A 113 -2.07 -12.01 -4.69
N LYS A 114 -2.22 -10.70 -4.43
CA LYS A 114 -1.62 -10.03 -3.27
C LYS A 114 -2.12 -10.62 -1.96
N HIS A 115 -3.44 -10.79 -1.82
CA HIS A 115 -4.01 -11.42 -0.64
C HIS A 115 -3.45 -12.83 -0.40
N LYS A 116 -3.39 -13.66 -1.46
CA LYS A 116 -2.85 -15.01 -1.36
C LYS A 116 -1.36 -15.00 -0.99
N TYR A 117 -0.58 -14.09 -1.55
CA TYR A 117 0.84 -13.94 -1.24
C TYR A 117 1.07 -13.49 0.20
N GLU A 118 0.29 -12.53 0.70
CA GLU A 118 0.44 -12.00 2.06
C GLU A 118 0.07 -13.05 3.12
N LYS A 119 -0.90 -13.93 2.82
CA LYS A 119 -1.34 -15.03 3.69
C LYS A 119 -0.68 -16.38 3.38
N ARG A 120 0.44 -16.39 2.66
CA ARG A 120 1.11 -17.64 2.27
C ARG A 120 1.69 -18.36 3.49
N GLU A 121 1.47 -19.67 3.56
CA GLU A 121 2.08 -20.56 4.57
C GLU A 121 3.20 -21.41 3.99
N ASN A 122 3.22 -21.56 2.66
CA ASN A 122 4.16 -22.44 1.96
C ASN A 122 4.49 -21.92 0.54
N THR A 123 5.33 -22.68 -0.18
CA THR A 123 5.76 -22.35 -1.54
C THR A 123 4.62 -22.50 -2.56
N GLU A 124 3.68 -23.42 -2.35
CA GLU A 124 2.53 -23.60 -3.25
C GLU A 124 1.62 -22.37 -3.26
N ASP A 125 1.41 -21.74 -2.10
CA ASP A 125 0.70 -20.46 -2.01
C ASP A 125 1.39 -19.35 -2.82
N THR A 126 2.72 -19.35 -2.81
CA THR A 126 3.54 -18.43 -3.63
C THR A 126 3.34 -18.69 -5.11
N GLU A 127 3.25 -19.94 -5.54
CA GLU A 127 2.98 -20.33 -6.93
C GLU A 127 1.55 -19.96 -7.37
N ILE A 128 0.56 -20.13 -6.50
CA ILE A 128 -0.81 -19.68 -6.76
C ILE A 128 -0.82 -18.16 -6.95
N ALA A 129 -0.22 -17.40 -6.04
CA ALA A 129 -0.11 -15.96 -6.16
C ALA A 129 0.62 -15.55 -7.46
N ARG A 130 1.73 -16.22 -7.78
CA ARG A 130 2.50 -16.00 -9.01
C ARG A 130 1.64 -16.18 -10.25
N ARG A 131 0.84 -17.25 -10.33
CA ARG A 131 -0.08 -17.50 -11.45
C ARG A 131 -1.15 -16.41 -11.57
N LEU A 132 -1.69 -15.94 -10.44
CA LEU A 132 -2.68 -14.87 -10.43
C LEU A 132 -2.07 -13.52 -10.85
N PHE A 133 -0.87 -13.17 -10.40
CA PHE A 133 -0.16 -11.97 -10.87
C PHE A 133 0.13 -12.05 -12.37
N LYS A 134 0.54 -13.21 -12.89
CA LYS A 134 0.75 -13.40 -14.32
C LYS A 134 -0.53 -13.12 -15.12
N LYS A 135 -1.69 -13.64 -14.67
CA LYS A 135 -2.99 -13.35 -15.29
C LYS A 135 -3.35 -11.87 -15.26
N ALA A 136 -3.04 -11.17 -14.16
CA ALA A 136 -3.25 -9.73 -14.07
C ALA A 136 -2.45 -8.97 -15.15
N ILE A 137 -1.18 -9.33 -15.33
CA ILE A 137 -0.27 -8.72 -16.32
C ILE A 137 -0.70 -9.06 -17.75
N GLU A 138 -1.14 -10.30 -18.00
CA GLU A 138 -1.67 -10.72 -19.31
C GLU A 138 -2.92 -9.92 -19.73
N LEU A 139 -3.72 -9.48 -18.75
CA LEU A 139 -4.90 -8.65 -18.97
C LEU A 139 -4.59 -7.16 -19.07
N ASP A 140 -3.59 -6.69 -18.34
CA ASP A 140 -3.09 -5.31 -18.43
C ASP A 140 -1.59 -5.25 -18.17
N ASP A 141 -0.82 -5.14 -19.25
CA ASP A 141 0.63 -5.06 -19.21
C ASP A 141 1.12 -3.74 -18.57
N ASN A 142 0.28 -2.71 -18.51
CA ASN A 142 0.60 -1.44 -17.85
C ASN A 142 0.31 -1.47 -16.34
N LEU A 143 -0.22 -2.57 -15.80
CA LEU A 143 -0.39 -2.74 -14.35
C LEU A 143 0.97 -3.04 -13.67
N ILE A 144 1.84 -2.03 -13.62
CA ILE A 144 3.23 -2.14 -13.16
C ILE A 144 3.31 -2.75 -11.76
N VAL A 145 2.40 -2.36 -10.86
CA VAL A 145 2.36 -2.91 -9.50
C VAL A 145 2.23 -4.43 -9.50
N ALA A 146 1.41 -5.01 -10.38
CA ALA A 146 1.27 -6.46 -10.48
C ALA A 146 2.57 -7.12 -10.95
N ARG A 147 3.30 -6.49 -11.87
CA ARG A 147 4.62 -6.97 -12.33
C ARG A 147 5.68 -6.93 -11.23
N VAL A 148 5.70 -5.89 -10.41
CA VAL A 148 6.59 -5.84 -9.23
C VAL A 148 6.28 -7.00 -8.29
N TRP A 149 5.00 -7.23 -7.96
CA TRP A 149 4.63 -8.35 -7.08
C TRP A 149 4.91 -9.72 -7.71
N TYR A 150 4.77 -9.85 -9.03
CA TYR A 150 5.17 -11.04 -9.77
C TYR A 150 6.66 -11.33 -9.58
N GLY A 151 7.53 -10.33 -9.75
CA GLY A 151 8.97 -10.43 -9.47
C GLY A 151 9.25 -10.81 -8.01
N ARG A 152 8.46 -10.29 -7.07
CA ARG A 152 8.57 -10.62 -5.64
C ARG A 152 8.32 -12.10 -5.35
N THR A 153 7.46 -12.76 -6.12
CA THR A 153 7.22 -14.20 -5.97
C THR A 153 8.41 -15.07 -6.37
N TYR A 154 9.27 -14.59 -7.28
CA TYR A 154 10.52 -15.28 -7.64
C TYR A 154 11.61 -15.00 -6.62
N TYR A 155 11.74 -13.72 -6.23
CA TYR A 155 12.66 -13.32 -5.16
C TYR A 155 12.43 -14.12 -3.87
N SER A 156 11.17 -14.32 -3.46
CA SER A 156 10.85 -15.02 -2.20
C SER A 156 11.23 -16.49 -2.18
N ILE A 157 11.46 -17.12 -3.35
CA ILE A 157 11.91 -18.50 -3.45
C ILE A 157 13.41 -18.60 -3.80
N GLY A 158 14.14 -17.48 -3.79
CA GLY A 158 15.56 -17.42 -4.11
C GLY A 158 15.89 -17.42 -5.61
N ASP A 159 14.88 -17.34 -6.48
CA ASP A 159 15.08 -17.25 -7.93
C ASP A 159 15.37 -15.80 -8.33
N TYR A 160 16.59 -15.35 -8.03
CA TYR A 160 17.01 -13.97 -8.24
C TYR A 160 17.19 -13.60 -9.71
N GLU A 161 17.48 -14.57 -10.59
CA GLU A 161 17.66 -14.31 -12.02
C GLU A 161 16.33 -13.92 -12.69
N ASN A 162 15.27 -14.70 -12.46
CA ASN A 162 13.95 -14.37 -12.96
C ASN A 162 13.40 -13.09 -12.31
N ALA A 163 13.59 -12.94 -10.99
CA ALA A 163 13.18 -11.72 -10.29
C ALA A 163 13.86 -10.48 -10.86
N MET A 164 15.17 -10.52 -11.12
CA MET A 164 15.93 -9.42 -11.70
C MET A 164 15.42 -9.04 -13.09
N THR A 165 15.15 -10.03 -13.94
CA THR A 165 14.60 -9.83 -15.28
C THR A 165 13.26 -9.10 -15.20
N ILE A 166 12.34 -9.60 -14.37
CA ILE A 166 11.01 -9.01 -14.19
C ILE A 166 11.08 -7.58 -13.62
N TYR A 167 11.93 -7.33 -12.62
CA TYR A 167 12.05 -5.98 -12.06
C TYR A 167 12.66 -4.99 -13.04
N LYS A 168 13.62 -5.39 -13.88
CA LYS A 168 14.18 -4.53 -14.95
C LYS A 168 13.14 -4.21 -16.02
N GLU A 169 12.32 -5.18 -16.42
CA GLU A 169 11.19 -4.94 -17.32
C GLU A 169 10.16 -3.99 -16.71
N SER A 170 9.80 -4.22 -15.44
CA SER A 170 8.91 -3.36 -14.67
C SER A 170 9.42 -1.92 -14.59
N LEU A 171 10.71 -1.74 -14.30
CA LEU A 171 11.35 -0.43 -14.28
C LEU A 171 11.26 0.27 -15.63
N LYS A 172 11.63 -0.42 -16.72
CA LYS A 172 11.59 0.14 -18.08
C LYS A 172 10.18 0.57 -18.49
N LEU A 173 9.18 -0.24 -18.15
CA LEU A 173 7.78 0.08 -18.47
C LEU A 173 7.28 1.26 -17.65
N ALA A 174 7.59 1.29 -16.34
CA ALA A 174 7.25 2.42 -15.47
C ALA A 174 7.89 3.73 -15.95
N GLU A 175 9.17 3.70 -16.35
CA GLU A 175 9.85 4.85 -16.98
C GLU A 175 9.15 5.27 -18.27
N GLY A 176 8.73 4.33 -19.10
CA GLY A 176 8.05 4.60 -20.38
C GLY A 176 6.70 5.33 -20.23
N ILE A 177 6.00 5.13 -19.13
CA ILE A 177 4.71 5.78 -18.84
C ILE A 177 4.80 6.88 -17.77
N ASN A 178 6.01 7.20 -17.30
CA ASN A 178 6.27 8.14 -16.20
C ASN A 178 5.54 7.77 -14.88
N ASP A 179 5.42 6.47 -14.59
CA ASP A 179 4.90 5.98 -13.31
C ASP A 179 6.01 6.03 -12.24
N GLU A 180 6.13 7.17 -11.58
CA GLU A 180 7.11 7.42 -10.51
C GLU A 180 6.99 6.41 -9.35
N HIS A 181 5.77 5.97 -9.06
CA HIS A 181 5.54 4.96 -8.04
C HIS A 181 6.05 3.58 -8.49
N GLY A 182 5.70 3.14 -9.69
CA GLY A 182 6.20 1.92 -10.32
C GLY A 182 7.72 1.88 -10.46
N ILE A 183 8.35 3.01 -10.81
CA ILE A 183 9.81 3.16 -10.84
C ILE A 183 10.38 2.88 -9.45
N SER A 184 9.88 3.57 -8.42
CA SER A 184 10.38 3.45 -7.06
C SER A 184 10.29 2.01 -6.51
N LEU A 185 9.18 1.31 -6.79
CA LEU A 185 8.97 -0.08 -6.37
C LEU A 185 9.89 -1.05 -7.10
N SER A 186 10.10 -0.84 -8.41
CA SER A 186 10.97 -1.69 -9.22
C SER A 186 12.44 -1.55 -8.78
N LEU A 187 12.88 -0.32 -8.46
CA LEU A 187 14.21 -0.06 -7.89
C LEU A 187 14.40 -0.78 -6.55
N ILE A 188 13.40 -0.77 -5.65
CA ILE A 188 13.46 -1.53 -4.38
C ILE A 188 13.60 -3.03 -4.65
N GLY A 189 12.86 -3.57 -5.62
CA GLY A 189 12.96 -4.99 -6.01
C GLY A 189 14.37 -5.37 -6.45
N ILE A 190 15.00 -4.55 -7.28
CA ILE A 190 16.39 -4.73 -7.73
C ILE A 190 17.37 -4.60 -6.57
N GLY A 191 17.21 -3.57 -5.73
CA GLY A 191 18.03 -3.37 -4.53
C GLY A 191 17.97 -4.55 -3.56
N ASN A 192 16.78 -5.13 -3.35
CA ASN A 192 16.61 -6.34 -2.52
C ASN A 192 17.44 -7.52 -3.04
N ILE A 193 17.46 -7.73 -4.36
CA ILE A 193 18.27 -8.81 -4.96
C ILE A 193 19.75 -8.56 -4.68
N HIS A 194 20.25 -7.36 -4.95
CA HIS A 194 21.65 -7.01 -4.68
C HIS A 194 22.01 -7.17 -3.19
N ASN A 195 21.10 -6.80 -2.28
CA ASN A 195 21.31 -7.02 -0.84
C ASN A 195 21.44 -8.52 -0.52
N SER A 196 20.52 -9.35 -1.04
CA SER A 196 20.52 -10.79 -0.80
C SER A 196 21.74 -11.53 -1.33
N ILE A 197 22.39 -11.03 -2.38
CA ILE A 197 23.63 -11.61 -2.93
C ILE A 197 24.91 -10.96 -2.36
N GLY A 198 24.79 -10.05 -1.39
CA GLY A 198 25.92 -9.40 -0.72
C GLY A 198 26.53 -8.20 -1.46
N GLU A 199 25.89 -7.73 -2.53
CA GLU A 199 26.30 -6.54 -3.30
C GLU A 199 25.76 -5.25 -2.66
N TYR A 200 26.15 -5.02 -1.41
CA TYR A 200 25.55 -3.98 -0.56
C TYR A 200 25.64 -2.56 -1.11
N ASN A 201 26.77 -2.18 -1.73
CA ASN A 201 26.90 -0.83 -2.29
C ASN A 201 25.97 -0.62 -3.49
N THR A 202 25.76 -1.66 -4.30
CA THR A 202 24.79 -1.63 -5.41
C THR A 202 23.37 -1.55 -4.87
N ALA A 203 23.05 -2.32 -3.82
CA ALA A 203 21.75 -2.24 -3.17
C ALA A 203 21.44 -0.83 -2.64
N LEU A 204 22.42 -0.18 -2.01
CA LEU A 204 22.30 1.20 -1.52
C LEU A 204 21.99 2.19 -2.65
N ASP A 205 22.69 2.14 -3.79
CA ASP A 205 22.38 3.00 -4.96
C ASP A 205 20.92 2.89 -5.38
N TYR A 206 20.42 1.66 -5.52
CA TYR A 206 19.03 1.41 -5.91
C TYR A 206 18.02 1.91 -4.86
N TYR A 207 18.29 1.70 -3.57
CA TYR A 207 17.42 2.20 -2.52
C TYR A 207 17.43 3.72 -2.39
N GLU A 208 18.59 4.38 -2.56
CA GLU A 208 18.69 5.85 -2.55
C GLU A 208 17.95 6.49 -3.72
N ARG A 209 18.05 5.90 -4.92
CA ARG A 209 17.26 6.33 -6.08
C ARG A 209 15.76 6.16 -5.86
N SER A 210 15.35 5.06 -5.24
CA SER A 210 13.95 4.86 -4.87
C SER A 210 13.49 5.89 -3.83
N LEU A 211 14.30 6.14 -2.79
CA LEU A 211 14.03 7.12 -1.75
C LEU A 211 13.84 8.52 -2.34
N ASN A 212 14.72 8.96 -3.25
CA ASN A 212 14.60 10.25 -3.93
C ASN A 212 13.27 10.37 -4.68
N MET A 213 12.84 9.30 -5.35
CA MET A 213 11.55 9.26 -6.02
C MET A 213 10.39 9.36 -5.01
N LYS A 214 10.45 8.62 -3.90
CA LYS A 214 9.44 8.68 -2.82
C LYS A 214 9.37 10.07 -2.18
N GLU A 215 10.49 10.76 -2.04
CA GLU A 215 10.55 12.16 -1.57
C GLU A 215 9.88 13.10 -2.57
N LYS A 216 10.17 12.95 -3.87
CA LYS A 216 9.58 13.76 -4.94
C LYS A 216 8.05 13.67 -4.98
N ILE A 217 7.50 12.46 -4.81
CA ILE A 217 6.04 12.21 -4.83
C ILE A 217 5.35 12.36 -3.47
N GLY A 218 6.09 12.71 -2.42
CA GLY A 218 5.53 12.87 -1.07
C GLY A 218 5.02 11.57 -0.42
N ASP A 219 5.52 10.41 -0.83
CA ASP A 219 5.12 9.11 -0.30
C ASP A 219 5.86 8.80 1.02
N ASN A 220 5.27 9.25 2.13
CA ASN A 220 5.85 9.07 3.46
C ASN A 220 6.00 7.59 3.87
N ILE A 221 5.05 6.72 3.49
CA ILE A 221 5.13 5.28 3.79
C ILE A 221 6.24 4.63 2.95
N GLY A 222 6.35 5.00 1.68
CA GLY A 222 7.45 4.58 0.82
C GLY A 222 8.82 4.99 1.37
N LYS A 223 8.94 6.19 1.94
CA LYS A 223 10.18 6.65 2.60
C LYS A 223 10.55 5.80 3.81
N VAL A 224 9.57 5.45 4.66
CA VAL A 224 9.77 4.54 5.81
C VAL A 224 10.37 3.21 5.35
N TRP A 225 9.81 2.61 4.30
CA TRP A 225 10.34 1.35 3.76
C TRP A 225 11.74 1.50 3.17
N ALA A 226 12.01 2.57 2.42
CA ALA A 226 13.33 2.83 1.85
C ALA A 226 14.40 3.02 2.96
N PHE A 227 14.09 3.79 4.01
CA PHE A 227 14.97 3.96 5.15
C PHE A 227 15.24 2.65 5.90
N ASN A 228 14.23 1.80 6.09
CA ASN A 228 14.43 0.49 6.69
C ASN A 228 15.35 -0.39 5.85
N ASN A 229 15.18 -0.41 4.53
CA ASN A 229 16.02 -1.20 3.63
C ASN A 229 17.48 -0.71 3.66
N ILE A 230 17.71 0.60 3.59
CA ILE A 230 19.05 1.20 3.69
C ILE A 230 19.67 0.89 5.06
N GLY A 231 18.91 1.05 6.14
CA GLY A 231 19.36 0.75 7.50
C GLY A 231 19.76 -0.72 7.65
N ASN A 232 18.98 -1.64 7.10
CA ASN A 232 19.30 -3.07 7.08
C ASN A 232 20.59 -3.36 6.31
N VAL A 233 20.80 -2.73 5.15
CA VAL A 233 22.05 -2.92 4.39
C VAL A 233 23.28 -2.43 5.19
N HIS A 234 23.16 -1.30 5.89
CA HIS A 234 24.24 -0.84 6.76
C HIS A 234 24.47 -1.80 7.94
N ALA A 235 23.42 -2.39 8.50
CA ALA A 235 23.55 -3.40 9.54
C ALA A 235 24.24 -4.68 9.01
N ASP A 236 23.88 -5.14 7.82
CA ASP A 236 24.51 -6.28 7.13
C ASP A 236 26.00 -6.02 6.85
N LYS A 237 26.37 -4.76 6.57
CA LYS A 237 27.78 -4.31 6.44
C LYS A 237 28.52 -4.17 7.78
N GLY A 238 27.84 -4.27 8.92
CA GLY A 238 28.40 -4.01 10.26
C GLY A 238 28.52 -2.53 10.64
N ASP A 239 27.98 -1.62 9.84
CA ASP A 239 27.92 -0.18 10.14
C ASP A 239 26.67 0.16 10.94
N TYR A 240 26.65 -0.28 12.20
CA TYR A 240 25.49 -0.12 13.08
C TYR A 240 25.15 1.34 13.37
N LYS A 241 26.11 2.26 13.27
CA LYS A 241 25.87 3.69 13.48
C LYS A 241 24.97 4.26 12.39
N MET A 242 25.26 3.96 11.12
CA MET A 242 24.42 4.41 10.01
C MET A 242 23.11 3.63 9.94
N ALA A 243 23.14 2.33 10.28
CA ALA A 243 21.90 1.55 10.40
C ALA A 243 20.92 2.22 11.38
N LEU A 244 21.38 2.59 12.57
CA LEU A 244 20.57 3.28 13.58
C LEU A 244 20.07 4.64 13.11
N ASP A 245 20.90 5.43 12.41
CA ASP A 245 20.47 6.73 11.87
C ASP A 245 19.28 6.58 10.91
N TYR A 246 19.39 5.67 9.94
CA TYR A 246 18.32 5.42 8.98
C TYR A 246 17.06 4.83 9.62
N LEU A 247 17.21 3.89 10.55
CA LEU A 247 16.07 3.32 11.28
C LEU A 247 15.38 4.39 12.16
N ASN A 248 16.13 5.33 12.75
CA ASN A 248 15.54 6.45 13.49
C ASN A 248 14.76 7.40 12.58
N ARG A 249 15.27 7.71 11.38
CA ARG A 249 14.53 8.52 10.39
C ARG A 249 13.22 7.86 9.98
N SER A 250 13.24 6.53 9.80
CA SER A 250 12.05 5.72 9.55
C SER A 250 11.05 5.80 10.71
N LEU A 251 11.54 5.62 11.95
CA LEU A 251 10.73 5.70 13.17
C LEU A 251 10.09 7.08 13.33
N THR A 252 10.84 8.17 13.14
CA THR A 252 10.31 9.53 13.25
C THR A 252 9.13 9.75 12.29
N ILE A 253 9.25 9.33 11.02
CA ILE A 253 8.14 9.45 10.07
C ILE A 253 6.95 8.60 10.53
N ARG A 254 7.19 7.39 11.04
CA ARG A 254 6.14 6.49 11.53
C ARG A 254 5.38 7.09 12.73
N GLU A 255 6.11 7.72 13.65
CA GLU A 255 5.55 8.46 14.79
C GLU A 255 4.73 9.68 14.34
N GLU A 256 5.24 10.44 13.37
CA GLU A 256 4.51 11.57 12.75
C GLU A 256 3.22 11.13 12.06
N LEU A 257 3.21 9.92 11.47
CA LEU A 257 2.03 9.30 10.87
C LEU A 257 1.07 8.69 11.90
N GLY A 258 1.43 8.65 13.18
CA GLY A 258 0.61 8.10 14.26
C GLY A 258 0.51 6.58 14.27
N ASP A 259 1.37 5.90 13.53
CA ASP A 259 1.51 4.44 13.53
C ASP A 259 2.31 4.00 14.76
N LYS A 260 1.68 4.18 15.94
CA LYS A 260 2.26 3.84 17.25
C LYS A 260 2.24 2.34 17.57
N TYR A 261 1.77 1.48 16.66
CA TYR A 261 1.59 0.04 16.89
C TYR A 261 2.46 -0.86 16.01
N GLY A 262 3.38 -0.29 15.23
CA GLY A 262 4.42 -1.04 14.51
C GLY A 262 5.76 -1.17 15.25
N MET A 263 5.79 -0.87 16.56
CA MET A 263 6.91 -1.15 17.49
C MET A 263 6.75 -2.54 18.09
#